data_AF-A0A0F3MEI0-F1
#
_entry.id   AF-A0A0F3MEI0-F1
#
_cell.length_a   1.000
_cell.length_b   1.000
_cell.length_c   1.000
_cell.angle_alpha   90.00
_cell.angle_beta   90.00
_cell.angle_gamma   90.00
#
_symmetry.space_group_name_H-M   'P 1'
#
loop_
_entity.id
_entity.type
_entity.pdbx_description
1 polymer ?
#
loop_
_entity_poly.entity_id
_entity_poly.type
_entity_poly.pdbx_seq_one_letter_code
_entity_poly.pdbx_strand_id
1 'polypeptide(L)'
;MHTYAELIKTDLASEPFLSKYLLNYFPELMQKRFYDEISTHPLRKEIILTVLSNKVINQISGPILNMIQNDTKTTLDNIVKAYVITNEIFSIDELWQNIDDLGTHINNEVQVIIF
;
A
#
# COMPACT_ATOMS: atom_id res chain seq x y z
N MET A 1 -3.02 -15.93 5.79
CA MET A 1 -3.41 -15.27 4.52
C MET A 1 -2.12 -14.76 3.89
N HIS A 2 -1.76 -15.23 2.70
CA HIS A 2 -0.52 -14.81 2.02
C HIS A 2 -0.89 -13.83 0.90
N THR A 3 -1.25 -12.59 1.26
CA THR A 3 -1.73 -11.54 0.34
C THR A 3 -0.82 -11.39 -0.87
N TYR A 4 0.50 -11.33 -0.67
CA TYR A 4 1.47 -11.29 -1.77
C TYR A 4 1.40 -12.50 -2.70
N ALA A 5 1.30 -13.71 -2.15
CA ALA A 5 1.30 -14.96 -2.92
C ALA A 5 0.06 -15.13 -3.80
N GLU A 6 -1.04 -14.46 -3.46
CA GLU A 6 -2.24 -14.39 -4.29
C GLU A 6 -2.12 -13.28 -5.32
N LEU A 7 -1.65 -12.09 -4.92
CA LEU A 7 -1.51 -10.95 -5.82
C LEU A 7 -0.44 -11.14 -6.91
N ILE A 8 0.64 -11.89 -6.65
CA ILE A 8 1.69 -12.16 -7.64
C ILE A 8 1.16 -12.92 -8.88
N LYS A 9 0.03 -13.62 -8.71
CA LYS A 9 -0.65 -14.37 -9.78
C LYS A 9 -1.56 -13.50 -10.64
N THR A 10 -1.76 -12.23 -10.28
CA THR A 10 -2.64 -11.30 -11.00
C THR A 10 -1.81 -10.29 -11.82
N ASP A 11 -2.51 -9.53 -12.66
CA ASP A 11 -1.96 -8.43 -13.43
C ASP A 11 -2.10 -7.06 -12.73
N LEU A 12 -2.41 -7.08 -11.41
CA LEU A 12 -2.59 -5.86 -10.63
C LEU A 12 -1.44 -4.88 -10.80
N ALA A 13 -0.19 -5.35 -10.70
CA ALA A 13 0.98 -4.47 -10.77
C ALA A 13 1.12 -3.74 -12.11
N SER A 14 0.49 -4.22 -13.18
CA SER A 14 0.53 -3.59 -14.51
C SER A 14 -0.33 -2.33 -14.60
N GLU A 15 -1.18 -2.07 -13.62
CA GLU A 15 -2.02 -0.86 -13.57
C GLU A 15 -1.18 0.42 -13.52
N PRO A 16 -1.39 1.40 -14.44
CA PRO A 16 -0.55 2.59 -14.53
C PRO A 16 -0.48 3.40 -13.23
N PHE A 17 -1.61 3.54 -12.52
CA PHE A 17 -1.70 4.32 -11.28
C PHE A 17 -0.91 3.73 -10.11
N LEU A 18 -0.50 2.46 -10.19
CA LEU A 18 0.33 1.81 -9.19
C LEU A 18 1.84 2.03 -9.41
N SER A 19 2.25 2.63 -10.53
CA SER A 19 3.66 2.87 -10.84
C SER A 19 4.36 3.77 -9.82
N LYS A 20 3.61 4.62 -9.12
CA LYS A 20 4.15 5.43 -8.02
C LYS A 20 4.72 4.60 -6.87
N TYR A 21 4.18 3.41 -6.61
CA TYR A 21 4.69 2.53 -5.55
C TYR A 21 6.07 1.98 -5.89
N LEU A 22 6.36 1.82 -7.19
CA LEU A 22 7.70 1.47 -7.66
C LEU A 22 8.68 2.63 -7.44
N LEU A 23 8.31 3.84 -7.87
CA LEU A 23 9.19 5.01 -7.74
C LEU A 23 9.48 5.33 -6.27
N ASN A 24 8.43 5.36 -5.43
CA ASN A 24 8.54 5.70 -4.02
C ASN A 24 9.31 4.64 -3.19
N TYR A 25 9.54 3.45 -3.75
CA TYR A 25 10.40 2.44 -3.12
C TYR A 25 11.88 2.86 -3.12
N PHE A 26 12.31 3.64 -4.12
CA PHE A 26 13.69 4.10 -4.25
C PHE A 26 13.89 5.48 -3.59
N PRO A 27 15.11 5.81 -3.12
CA PRO A 27 15.42 7.15 -2.60
C PRO A 27 15.20 8.26 -3.64
N GLU A 28 14.80 9.46 -3.20
CA GLU A 28 14.48 10.59 -4.09
C GLU A 28 15.58 10.93 -5.10
N LEU A 29 16.85 10.85 -4.68
CA LEU A 29 17.99 11.12 -5.57
C LEU A 29 18.05 10.13 -6.73
N MET A 30 17.67 8.87 -6.49
CA MET A 30 17.60 7.86 -7.55
C MET A 30 16.40 8.07 -8.44
N GLN A 31 15.24 8.41 -7.88
CA GLN A 31 14.03 8.72 -8.65
C GLN A 31 14.31 9.82 -9.69
N LYS A 32 15.02 10.88 -9.29
CA LYS A 32 15.35 12.02 -10.17
C LYS A 32 16.40 11.70 -11.24
N ARG A 33 17.38 10.84 -10.91
CA ARG A 33 18.54 10.55 -11.79
C ARG A 33 18.34 9.34 -12.69
N PHE A 34 17.52 8.37 -12.28
CA PHE A 34 17.37 7.06 -12.91
C PHE A 34 15.90 6.70 -13.14
N TYR A 35 15.08 7.69 -13.49
CA TYR A 35 13.64 7.50 -13.66
C TYR A 35 13.32 6.42 -14.71
N ASP A 36 14.02 6.43 -15.84
CA ASP A 36 13.77 5.52 -16.95
C ASP A 36 14.17 4.08 -16.61
N GLU A 37 15.29 3.90 -15.91
CA GLU A 37 15.76 2.61 -15.42
C GLU A 37 14.83 2.06 -14.33
N ILE A 38 14.35 2.91 -13.42
CA ILE A 38 13.37 2.50 -12.39
C ILE A 38 12.06 2.10 -13.06
N SER A 39 11.59 2.86 -14.06
CA SER A 39 10.32 2.59 -14.75
C SER A 39 10.32 1.22 -15.48
N THR A 40 11.49 0.78 -15.93
CA THR A 40 11.70 -0.51 -16.63
C THR A 40 12.32 -1.59 -15.73
N HIS A 41 12.33 -1.39 -14.42
CA HIS A 41 13.01 -2.27 -13.47
C HIS A 41 12.53 -3.74 -13.59
N PRO A 42 13.45 -4.72 -13.64
CA PRO A 42 13.08 -6.13 -13.86
C PRO A 42 12.18 -6.70 -12.77
N LEU A 43 12.30 -6.19 -11.53
CA LEU A 43 11.46 -6.57 -10.38
C LEU A 43 10.28 -5.62 -10.14
N ARG A 44 9.85 -4.86 -11.15
CA ARG A 44 8.77 -3.87 -11.01
C ARG A 44 7.52 -4.49 -10.40
N LYS A 45 7.13 -5.69 -10.85
CA LYS A 45 5.93 -6.39 -10.39
C LYS A 45 6.05 -6.77 -8.91
N GLU A 46 7.16 -7.37 -8.53
CA GLU A 46 7.45 -7.86 -7.18
C GLU A 46 7.52 -6.72 -6.18
N ILE A 47 8.18 -5.61 -6.53
CA ILE A 47 8.29 -4.43 -5.64
C ILE A 47 6.91 -3.84 -5.37
N ILE A 48 6.13 -3.55 -6.42
CA ILE A 48 4.79 -2.96 -6.28
C ILE A 48 3.91 -3.84 -5.39
N LEU A 49 3.88 -5.15 -5.65
CA LEU A 49 3.02 -6.07 -4.90
C LEU A 49 3.48 -6.26 -3.46
N THR A 50 4.79 -6.22 -3.20
CA THR A 50 5.33 -6.26 -1.84
C THR A 50 4.87 -5.02 -1.05
N VAL A 51 5.03 -3.83 -1.63
CA VAL A 51 4.63 -2.56 -1.01
C VAL A 51 3.11 -2.55 -0.75
N LEU A 52 2.30 -2.93 -1.74
CA LEU A 52 0.85 -2.98 -1.60
C LEU A 52 0.39 -4.00 -0.56
N SER A 53 0.99 -5.19 -0.54
CA SER A 53 0.64 -6.23 0.45
C SER A 53 0.87 -5.73 1.87
N ASN A 54 2.01 -5.08 2.12
CA ASN A 54 2.32 -4.49 3.43
C ASN A 54 1.34 -3.37 3.76
N LYS A 55 1.10 -2.45 2.81
CA LYS A 55 0.20 -1.33 3.02
C LYS A 55 -1.22 -1.78 3.37
N VAL A 56 -1.76 -2.74 2.61
CA VAL A 56 -3.09 -3.30 2.82
C VAL A 56 -3.16 -4.02 4.17
N ILE A 57 -2.19 -4.89 4.50
CA ILE A 57 -2.23 -5.65 5.76
C ILE A 57 -2.10 -4.74 7.00
N ASN A 58 -1.30 -3.67 6.90
CA ASN A 58 -1.13 -2.73 8.00
C ASN A 58 -2.41 -1.93 8.30
N GLN A 59 -3.26 -1.67 7.30
CA GLN A 59 -4.49 -0.87 7.48
C GLN A 59 -5.77 -1.72 7.54
N ILE A 60 -5.79 -2.84 6.82
CA ILE A 60 -6.90 -3.77 6.74
C ILE A 60 -6.40 -5.13 7.24
N SER A 61 -6.79 -5.48 8.46
CA SER A 61 -6.44 -6.77 9.03
C SER A 61 -6.91 -7.92 8.14
N GLY A 62 -6.17 -9.04 8.15
CA GLY A 62 -6.50 -10.22 7.34
C GLY A 62 -7.95 -10.72 7.47
N PRO A 63 -8.56 -10.76 8.67
CA PRO A 63 -9.97 -11.13 8.82
C PRO A 63 -10.94 -10.22 8.06
N ILE A 64 -10.68 -8.91 8.01
CA ILE A 64 -11.53 -7.95 7.29
C ILE A 64 -11.43 -8.19 5.78
N LEU A 65 -10.23 -8.45 5.25
CA LEU A 65 -10.07 -8.80 3.84
C LEU A 65 -10.91 -10.04 3.46
N ASN A 66 -10.88 -11.08 4.30
CA ASN A 66 -11.70 -12.28 4.09
C ASN A 66 -13.19 -11.97 4.14
N MET A 67 -13.63 -11.11 5.07
CA MET A 67 -15.03 -10.69 5.16
C MET A 67 -15.47 -9.96 3.89
N ILE A 68 -14.70 -8.95 3.45
CA ILE A 68 -14.99 -8.20 2.22
C ILE A 68 -15.06 -9.15 1.02
N GLN A 69 -14.11 -10.08 0.91
CA GLN A 69 -14.09 -11.05 -0.17
C GLN A 69 -15.32 -11.97 -0.15
N ASN A 70 -15.73 -12.42 1.03
CA ASN A 70 -16.90 -13.28 1.21
C ASN A 70 -18.21 -12.55 0.91
N ASP A 71 -18.34 -11.28 1.30
CA ASP A 71 -19.57 -10.50 1.16
C ASP A 71 -19.75 -10.00 -0.28
N THR A 72 -18.68 -9.51 -0.90
CA THR A 72 -18.72 -8.96 -2.27
C THR A 72 -18.54 -10.00 -3.36
N LYS A 73 -18.05 -11.21 -3.00
CA LYS A 73 -17.66 -12.28 -3.93
C LYS A 73 -16.65 -11.83 -5.01
N THR A 74 -15.86 -10.79 -4.71
CA THR A 74 -14.86 -10.25 -5.65
C THR A 74 -13.48 -10.86 -5.43
N THR A 75 -12.56 -10.59 -6.35
CA THR A 75 -11.18 -11.07 -6.29
C THR A 75 -10.30 -10.15 -5.43
N LEU A 76 -9.24 -10.69 -4.84
CA LEU A 76 -8.34 -9.94 -3.96
C LEU A 76 -7.71 -8.73 -4.67
N ASP A 77 -7.35 -8.84 -5.94
CA ASP A 77 -6.82 -7.72 -6.72
C ASP A 77 -7.83 -6.58 -6.86
N ASN A 78 -9.13 -6.87 -7.05
CA ASN A 78 -10.17 -5.85 -7.07
C ASN A 78 -10.34 -5.17 -5.70
N ILE A 79 -10.24 -5.93 -4.60
CA ILE A 79 -10.27 -5.36 -3.25
C ILE A 79 -9.09 -4.40 -3.05
N VAL A 80 -7.88 -4.81 -3.43
CA VAL A 80 -6.69 -3.96 -3.32
C VAL A 80 -6.77 -2.73 -4.22
N LYS A 81 -7.30 -2.86 -5.45
CA LYS A 81 -7.56 -1.70 -6.32
C LYS A 81 -8.53 -0.72 -5.66
N ALA A 82 -9.66 -1.21 -5.16
CA ALA A 82 -10.67 -0.38 -4.50
C ALA A 82 -10.09 0.31 -3.26
N TYR A 83 -9.27 -0.39 -2.48
CA TYR A 83 -8.56 0.17 -1.34
C TYR A 83 -7.62 1.31 -1.77
N VAL A 84 -6.77 1.10 -2.78
CA VAL A 84 -5.85 2.15 -3.28
C VAL A 84 -6.63 3.36 -3.77
N ILE A 85 -7.68 3.15 -4.57
CA ILE A 85 -8.52 4.24 -5.09
C ILE A 85 -9.18 5.02 -3.95
N THR A 86 -9.70 4.31 -2.95
CA THR A 86 -10.33 4.93 -1.77
C THR A 86 -9.31 5.78 -1.00
N ASN A 87 -8.10 5.24 -0.77
CA ASN A 87 -7.05 5.98 -0.07
C ASN A 87 -6.63 7.25 -0.80
N GLU A 88 -6.57 7.22 -2.14
CA GLU A 88 -6.29 8.41 -2.95
C GLU A 88 -7.41 9.45 -2.87
N ILE A 89 -8.66 9.02 -3.09
CA ILE A 89 -9.81 9.94 -3.13
C ILE A 89 -9.99 10.66 -1.80
N PHE A 90 -9.82 9.95 -0.69
CA PHE A 90 -10.02 10.49 0.65
C PHE A 90 -8.73 10.99 1.31
N SER A 91 -7.60 10.99 0.59
CA SER A 91 -6.29 11.40 1.12
C SER A 91 -5.95 10.71 2.45
N ILE A 92 -6.27 9.42 2.55
CA ILE A 92 -6.11 8.63 3.78
C ILE A 92 -4.65 8.58 4.23
N ASP A 93 -3.72 8.58 3.27
CA ASP A 93 -2.28 8.58 3.58
C ASP A 93 -1.83 9.88 4.27
N GLU A 94 -2.43 11.03 3.92
CA GLU A 94 -2.16 12.31 4.60
C GLU A 94 -2.74 12.30 6.01
N LEU A 95 -3.92 11.72 6.22
CA LEU A 95 -4.50 11.55 7.54
C LEU A 95 -3.62 10.69 8.45
N TRP A 96 -3.07 9.59 7.94
CA TRP A 96 -2.11 8.78 8.69
C TRP A 96 -0.85 9.56 9.04
N GLN A 97 -0.28 10.30 8.10
CA GLN A 97 0.90 11.12 8.35
C GLN A 97 0.64 12.15 9.46
N ASN A 98 -0.51 12.83 9.43
CA ASN A 98 -0.89 13.78 10.47
C ASN A 98 -1.03 13.12 11.85
N ILE A 99 -1.50 11.86 11.91
CA ILE A 99 -1.58 11.09 13.16
C ILE A 99 -0.19 10.69 13.64
N ASP A 100 0.69 10.24 12.75
CA ASP A 100 2.07 9.87 13.09
C ASP A 100 2.87 11.08 13.60
N ASP A 101 2.70 12.25 12.96
CA ASP A 101 3.36 13.49 13.37
C ASP A 101 2.93 13.94 14.76
N LEU A 102 1.66 13.71 15.15
CA LEU A 102 1.18 13.98 16.50
C LEU A 102 1.96 13.19 17.56
N GLY A 103 2.41 11.96 17.25
CA GLY A 103 3.19 11.13 18.19
C GLY A 103 4.46 11.81 18.72
N THR A 104 5.02 12.77 17.97
CA THR A 104 6.18 13.55 18.42
C THR A 104 5.83 14.70 19.38
N HIS A 105 4.54 15.00 19.55
CA HIS A 105 4.02 16.14 20.30
C HIS A 105 3.17 15.76 21.52
N ILE A 106 2.77 14.50 21.67
CA ILE A 106 1.99 14.02 22.82
C ILE A 106 2.91 13.35 23.84
N ASN A 107 2.51 13.38 25.11
CA ASN A 107 3.21 12.65 26.16
C ASN A 107 3.15 11.14 25.87
N ASN A 108 4.29 10.45 25.94
CA ASN A 108 4.42 9.00 25.74
C ASN A 108 3.40 8.19 26.55
N GLU A 109 3.06 8.62 27.76
CA GLU A 109 2.05 7.93 28.59
C GLU A 109 0.67 7.89 27.92
N VAL A 110 0.29 8.93 27.18
CA VAL A 110 -0.97 8.98 26.42
C VAL A 110 -0.89 8.12 25.17
N GLN A 111 0.26 8.09 24.49
CA GLN A 111 0.45 7.31 23.27
C GLN A 111 0.35 5.80 23.53
N VAL A 112 0.91 5.31 24.65
CA VAL A 112 0.85 3.91 25.08
C VAL A 112 -0.58 3.46 25.45
N ILE A 113 -1.49 4.39 25.75
CA ILE A 113 -2.89 4.02 26.07
C ILE A 113 -3.72 3.85 24.79
N ILE A 114 -3.35 4.53 23.70
CA ILE A 114 -4.11 4.53 22.44
C ILE A 114 -3.68 3.37 21.51
N PHE A 115 -2.48 2.80 21.71
CA PHE A 115 -1.93 1.67 20.96
C PHE A 115 -1.65 0.47 21.87
#